data_AF-A0A0K8UUS4-F1
#
_entry.id   AF-A0A0K8UUS4-F1
#
_cell.length_a   1.000
_cell.length_b   1.000
_cell.length_c   1.000
_cell.angle_alpha   90.00
_cell.angle_beta   90.00
_cell.angle_gamma   90.00
#
_symmetry.space_group_name_H-M   'P 1'
#
loop_
_entity.id
_entity.type
_entity.pdbx_description
1 polymer ?
#
loop_
_entity_poly.entity_id
_entity_poly.type
_entity_poly.pdbx_seq_one_letter_code
_entity_poly.pdbx_strand_id
1 'polypeptide(L)'
;CDLFFSLRRGVITSDNQVKNIEMSLYKSAQFSINLNQKTWHIISAYSTAVTKKSQAQAQRNVTDVGKSLACKGFLRSHKPYYPPRDVPDKVRSICNNLKISFASDYKLENLEEKFKFLDACFRDFQHSVPNSQVHELQSIGDVVKFYETSVNTTVPYDALKNAKLPENLHIQHDYLRFNPDTDSMFNGQTAFPKSSTLVTGLKYRGKYEGYNAKRSWP
;
A
#
# COMPACT_ATOMS: atom_id res chain seq x y z
N CYS A 1 34.08 -9.43 -32.16
CA CYS A 1 35.50 -9.47 -31.73
C CYS A 1 35.53 -9.70 -30.21
N ASP A 2 35.47 -10.89 -29.62
CA ASP A 2 35.76 -12.30 -29.97
C ASP A 2 36.95 -12.85 -29.18
N LEU A 3 36.87 -14.15 -28.87
CA LEU A 3 37.82 -15.03 -28.17
C LEU A 3 37.94 -14.79 -26.65
N PHE A 4 37.63 -15.74 -25.74
CA PHE A 4 37.94 -17.18 -25.56
C PHE A 4 39.30 -17.52 -24.92
N PHE A 5 39.26 -17.89 -23.63
CA PHE A 5 39.96 -19.02 -22.98
C PHE A 5 39.09 -19.38 -21.74
N SER A 6 38.53 -20.59 -21.49
CA SER A 6 38.92 -21.98 -21.80
C SER A 6 40.12 -22.41 -20.90
N LEU A 7 40.13 -23.50 -20.10
CA LEU A 7 39.52 -24.84 -20.20
C LEU A 7 39.45 -25.60 -18.82
N ARG A 8 38.70 -26.74 -18.81
CA ARG A 8 38.99 -28.04 -18.09
C ARG A 8 38.68 -28.20 -16.58
N ARG A 9 38.29 -29.39 -16.06
CA ARG A 9 37.83 -30.69 -16.68
C ARG A 9 37.13 -31.63 -15.67
N GLY A 10 36.39 -32.62 -16.18
CA GLY A 10 35.80 -33.75 -15.43
C GLY A 10 34.38 -34.05 -15.97
N VAL A 11 34.07 -35.01 -16.86
CA VAL A 11 34.67 -36.31 -17.26
C VAL A 11 34.46 -37.44 -16.26
N ILE A 12 33.47 -38.28 -16.57
CA ILE A 12 33.50 -39.77 -16.54
C ILE A 12 32.44 -40.26 -17.55
N THR A 13 32.57 -41.50 -18.01
CA THR A 13 31.74 -42.19 -19.01
C THR A 13 31.28 -43.55 -18.46
N SER A 14 30.26 -44.23 -18.97
CA SER A 14 29.60 -44.18 -20.30
C SER A 14 28.05 -44.02 -20.14
N ASP A 15 27.09 -44.46 -20.96
CA ASP A 15 27.06 -45.36 -22.14
C ASP A 15 25.85 -45.08 -23.08
N ASN A 16 25.62 -45.97 -24.05
CA ASN A 16 24.76 -45.81 -25.22
C ASN A 16 23.61 -46.84 -25.25
N GLN A 17 22.36 -46.39 -25.36
CA GLN A 17 21.25 -47.17 -25.96
C GLN A 17 20.20 -46.25 -26.61
N VAL A 18 20.20 -46.17 -27.94
CA VAL A 18 19.08 -45.65 -28.73
C VAL A 18 18.03 -46.75 -28.92
N LYS A 19 16.74 -46.44 -28.73
CA LYS A 19 15.63 -47.33 -29.09
C LYS A 19 14.64 -46.65 -30.03
N ASN A 20 14.81 -46.88 -31.32
CA ASN A 20 13.78 -46.64 -32.33
C ASN A 20 12.74 -47.76 -32.24
N ILE A 21 11.45 -47.41 -32.20
CA ILE A 21 10.36 -48.28 -32.65
C ILE A 21 9.41 -47.42 -33.50
N GLU A 22 9.70 -47.45 -34.79
CA GLU A 22 8.80 -47.60 -35.94
C GLU A 22 7.35 -47.07 -35.91
N MET A 23 7.00 -46.38 -37.00
CA MET A 23 5.61 -46.30 -37.47
C MET A 23 5.27 -47.55 -38.29
N SER A 24 4.02 -48.01 -38.22
CA SER A 24 3.43 -48.90 -39.23
C SER A 24 2.11 -48.34 -39.75
N LEU A 25 1.79 -48.64 -41.02
CA LEU A 25 0.61 -48.12 -41.73
C LEU A 25 -0.03 -49.21 -42.61
N TYR A 26 -1.36 -49.10 -42.76
CA TYR A 26 -2.23 -49.84 -43.68
C TYR A 26 -2.32 -51.38 -43.58
N LYS A 27 -3.51 -51.85 -43.16
CA LYS A 27 -4.48 -52.59 -43.99
C LYS A 27 -5.79 -52.81 -43.20
N SER A 28 -6.86 -52.08 -43.51
CA SER A 28 -7.86 -52.34 -44.57
C SER A 28 -8.96 -53.33 -44.16
N ALA A 29 -10.12 -52.80 -43.78
CA ALA A 29 -11.39 -53.52 -43.74
C ALA A 29 -12.47 -52.63 -44.38
N GLN A 30 -13.10 -53.11 -45.46
CA GLN A 30 -14.26 -52.50 -46.09
C GLN A 30 -15.52 -53.10 -45.46
N PHE A 31 -16.40 -52.30 -44.86
CA PHE A 31 -17.79 -52.70 -44.61
C PHE A 31 -18.77 -51.54 -44.69
N SER A 32 -20.01 -51.87 -45.04
CA SER A 32 -21.00 -51.02 -45.68
C SER A 32 -21.41 -49.74 -44.95
N ILE A 33 -21.66 -48.69 -45.74
CA ILE A 33 -22.39 -47.49 -45.34
C ILE A 33 -23.80 -47.80 -44.80
N ASN A 34 -24.12 -47.27 -43.62
CA ASN A 34 -25.50 -46.98 -43.22
C ASN A 34 -25.54 -45.57 -42.60
N LEU A 35 -26.04 -44.59 -43.35
CA LEU A 35 -26.04 -43.18 -42.99
C LEU A 35 -27.46 -42.69 -42.67
N ASN A 36 -28.00 -43.10 -41.53
CA ASN A 36 -29.18 -42.46 -40.94
C ASN A 36 -29.07 -42.23 -39.43
N GLN A 37 -28.19 -41.30 -39.04
CA GLN A 37 -28.49 -40.22 -38.08
C GLN A 37 -27.29 -39.26 -38.01
N LYS A 38 -27.50 -37.97 -38.30
CA LYS A 38 -26.47 -36.93 -38.14
C LYS A 38 -26.48 -36.38 -36.72
N THR A 39 -25.57 -36.84 -35.87
CA THR A 39 -25.24 -36.14 -34.62
C THR A 39 -24.10 -35.14 -34.84
N TRP A 40 -24.36 -33.85 -34.62
CA TRP A 40 -23.35 -32.80 -34.73
C TRP A 40 -22.58 -32.66 -33.41
N HIS A 41 -21.40 -33.29 -33.32
CA HIS A 41 -20.50 -33.12 -32.17
C HIS A 41 -19.63 -31.86 -32.36
N ILE A 42 -19.98 -30.80 -31.64
CA ILE A 42 -19.21 -29.53 -31.63
C ILE A 42 -17.94 -29.72 -30.81
N ILE A 43 -16.80 -29.93 -31.49
CA ILE A 43 -15.48 -29.95 -30.85
C ILE A 43 -15.03 -28.51 -30.60
N SER A 44 -15.37 -27.96 -29.43
CA SER A 44 -14.92 -26.62 -29.02
C SER A 44 -13.47 -26.68 -28.53
N ALA A 45 -12.53 -26.32 -29.41
CA ALA A 45 -11.10 -26.26 -29.10
C ALA A 45 -10.78 -24.97 -28.29
N TYR A 46 -11.02 -25.01 -26.98
CA TYR A 46 -10.67 -23.91 -26.08
C TYR A 46 -9.15 -23.70 -26.04
N SER A 47 -8.68 -22.53 -26.48
CA SER A 47 -7.26 -22.16 -26.34
C SER A 47 -6.95 -21.80 -24.89
N THR A 48 -6.11 -22.61 -24.24
CA THR A 48 -5.64 -22.39 -22.87
C THR A 48 -4.56 -21.31 -22.81
N ALA A 49 -4.93 -20.08 -23.14
CA ALA A 49 -4.09 -18.91 -22.90
C ALA A 49 -3.77 -18.81 -21.40
N VAL A 50 -2.54 -19.17 -21.02
CA VAL A 50 -2.10 -19.21 -19.62
C VAL A 50 -2.02 -17.77 -19.08
N THR A 51 -3.12 -17.33 -18.48
CA THR A 51 -3.16 -16.10 -17.71
C THR A 51 -2.18 -16.22 -16.55
N LYS A 52 -1.08 -15.46 -16.60
CA LYS A 52 -0.15 -15.34 -15.47
C LYS A 52 -0.95 -14.80 -14.29
N LYS A 53 -1.29 -15.67 -13.33
CA LYS A 53 -1.98 -15.28 -12.10
C LYS A 53 -1.19 -14.15 -11.46
N SER A 54 -1.81 -12.98 -11.34
CA SER A 54 -1.24 -11.89 -10.56
C SER A 54 -0.98 -12.40 -9.15
N GLN A 55 0.23 -12.16 -8.63
CA GLN A 55 0.58 -12.57 -7.28
C GLN A 55 -0.42 -11.96 -6.30
N ALA A 56 -0.93 -12.77 -5.37
CA ALA A 56 -1.96 -12.35 -4.44
C ALA A 56 -1.43 -11.15 -3.64
N GLN A 57 -2.06 -9.99 -3.82
CA GLN A 57 -1.68 -8.78 -3.10
C GLN A 57 -1.84 -9.03 -1.60
N ALA A 58 -0.81 -8.68 -0.81
CA ALA A 58 -0.80 -8.90 0.63
C ALA A 58 -2.09 -8.34 1.26
N GLN A 59 -2.81 -9.20 1.99
CA GLN A 59 -4.08 -8.82 2.58
C GLN A 59 -3.85 -7.72 3.63
N ARG A 60 -4.64 -6.65 3.52
CA ARG A 60 -4.50 -5.47 4.37
C ARG A 60 -5.05 -5.77 5.76
N ASN A 61 -4.29 -5.48 6.82
CA ASN A 61 -4.77 -5.60 8.20
C ASN A 61 -6.13 -4.91 8.36
N VAL A 62 -7.15 -5.65 8.81
CA VAL A 62 -8.52 -5.15 8.97
C VAL A 62 -8.57 -3.94 9.91
N THR A 63 -7.74 -3.95 10.96
CA THR A 63 -7.57 -2.84 11.90
C THR A 63 -7.02 -1.58 11.24
N ASP A 64 -6.07 -1.70 10.32
CA ASP A 64 -5.46 -0.56 9.61
C ASP A 64 -6.35 -0.04 8.48
N VAL A 65 -7.13 -0.92 7.83
CA VAL A 65 -8.23 -0.52 6.94
C VAL A 65 -9.29 0.28 7.72
N GLY A 66 -9.71 -0.20 8.90
CA GLY A 66 -10.65 0.51 9.78
C GLY A 66 -10.14 1.90 10.19
N LYS A 67 -8.88 2.00 10.64
CA LYS A 67 -8.23 3.29 10.93
C LYS A 67 -8.19 4.21 9.72
N SER A 68 -7.83 3.70 8.54
CA SER A 68 -7.77 4.50 7.30
C SER A 68 -9.15 5.04 6.91
N LEU A 69 -10.21 4.22 7.01
CA LEU A 69 -11.59 4.65 6.78
C LEU A 69 -12.06 5.71 7.78
N ALA A 70 -11.73 5.56 9.07
CA ALA A 70 -12.00 6.56 10.10
C ALA A 70 -11.25 7.90 9.81
N CYS A 71 -9.97 7.81 9.43
CA CYS A 71 -9.14 8.93 8.96
C CYS A 71 -9.50 9.40 7.53
N LYS A 72 -10.65 8.97 6.98
CA LYS A 72 -11.22 9.38 5.70
C LYS A 72 -10.30 9.14 4.49
N GLY A 73 -9.32 8.24 4.61
CA GLY A 73 -8.34 7.89 3.57
C GLY A 73 -7.18 8.87 3.38
N PHE A 74 -7.14 10.00 4.09
CA PHE A 74 -6.11 11.04 3.88
C PHE A 74 -4.73 10.64 4.37
N LEU A 75 -4.65 9.96 5.53
CA LEU A 75 -3.39 9.50 6.10
C LEU A 75 -3.21 7.99 5.92
N ARG A 76 -1.96 7.59 5.64
CA ARG A 76 -1.45 6.25 5.94
C ARG A 76 -1.61 5.98 7.44
N SER A 77 -1.87 4.75 7.83
CA SER A 77 -2.11 4.34 9.22
C SER A 77 -0.82 4.27 10.07
N HIS A 78 -0.05 5.36 10.11
CA HIS A 78 1.04 5.51 11.09
C HIS A 78 0.45 5.69 12.50
N LYS A 79 1.20 5.23 13.50
CA LYS A 79 0.94 5.60 14.90
C LYS A 79 1.56 6.98 15.15
N PRO A 80 0.92 7.89 15.90
CA PRO A 80 1.64 9.03 16.46
C PRO A 80 2.75 8.54 17.39
N TYR A 81 3.85 9.27 17.44
CA TYR A 81 4.99 8.95 18.30
C TYR A 81 5.47 10.19 19.03
N TYR A 82 5.57 10.07 20.35
CA TYR A 82 6.08 11.09 21.25
C TYR A 82 7.38 10.55 21.84
N PRO A 83 8.53 11.19 21.57
CA PRO A 83 9.82 10.72 22.08
C PRO A 83 9.82 10.84 23.61
N PRO A 84 10.24 9.80 24.37
CA PRO A 84 10.52 9.97 25.79
C PRO A 84 11.72 10.91 25.96
N ARG A 85 11.86 11.53 27.14
CA ARG A 85 13.03 12.40 27.40
C ARG A 85 14.35 11.63 27.38
N ASP A 86 14.28 10.34 27.71
CA ASP A 86 15.43 9.49 28.05
C ASP A 86 15.78 8.50 26.90
N VAL A 87 15.53 8.88 25.63
CA VAL A 87 15.93 8.11 24.44
C VAL A 87 17.40 7.65 24.49
N PRO A 88 18.40 8.54 24.69
CA PRO A 88 19.80 8.11 24.64
C PRO A 88 20.17 7.12 25.73
N ASP A 89 19.59 7.22 26.93
CA ASP A 89 19.87 6.29 28.04
C ASP A 89 19.17 4.94 27.84
N LYS A 90 17.96 4.92 27.25
CA LYS A 90 17.32 3.68 26.78
C LYS A 90 18.16 3.00 25.70
N VAL A 91 18.60 3.74 24.68
CA VAL A 91 19.48 3.20 23.63
C VAL A 91 20.79 2.67 24.24
N ARG A 92 21.39 3.36 25.21
CA ARG A 92 22.58 2.88 25.95
C ARG A 92 22.31 1.56 26.68
N SER A 93 21.15 1.41 27.32
CA SER A 93 20.79 0.15 27.98
C SER A 93 20.64 -1.01 26.98
N ILE A 94 20.05 -0.76 25.82
CA ILE A 94 19.92 -1.75 24.72
C ILE A 94 21.30 -2.12 24.16
N CYS A 95 22.19 -1.15 23.93
CA CYS A 95 23.57 -1.38 23.52
C CYS A 95 24.32 -2.27 24.53
N ASN A 96 24.24 -1.95 25.82
CA ASN A 96 24.86 -2.75 26.89
C ASN A 96 24.32 -4.18 26.93
N ASN A 97 23.00 -4.37 26.81
CA ASN A 97 22.36 -5.69 26.80
C ASN A 97 22.82 -6.56 25.61
N LEU A 98 23.04 -5.95 24.44
CA LEU A 98 23.53 -6.62 23.23
C LEU A 98 25.07 -6.63 23.12
N LYS A 99 25.79 -6.06 24.09
CA LYS A 99 27.26 -5.90 24.12
C LYS A 99 27.82 -5.08 22.95
N ILE A 100 27.04 -4.13 22.45
CA ILE A 100 27.39 -3.20 21.38
C ILE A 100 27.98 -1.92 21.99
N SER A 101 29.00 -1.33 21.36
CA SER A 101 29.56 -0.04 21.79
C SER A 101 28.54 1.10 21.62
N PHE A 102 28.36 1.94 22.62
CA PHE A 102 27.46 3.11 22.57
C PHE A 102 28.08 4.36 21.89
N ALA A 103 29.24 4.25 21.26
CA ALA A 103 29.82 5.40 20.54
C ALA A 103 28.87 5.86 19.41
N SER A 104 28.67 7.18 19.27
CA SER A 104 27.81 7.78 18.24
C SER A 104 28.12 7.25 16.84
N ASP A 105 29.40 7.13 16.56
CA ASP A 105 29.97 6.84 15.25
C ASP A 105 30.10 5.32 14.99
N TYR A 106 29.71 4.48 15.97
CA TYR A 106 29.73 3.03 15.82
C TYR A 106 28.70 2.59 14.77
N LYS A 107 29.17 1.84 13.77
CA LYS A 107 28.36 1.40 12.63
C LYS A 107 27.77 0.01 12.84
N LEU A 108 26.49 -0.11 12.54
CA LEU A 108 25.73 -1.36 12.56
C LEU A 108 25.89 -2.10 11.21
N GLU A 109 27.12 -2.53 10.90
CA GLU A 109 27.46 -3.18 9.63
C GLU A 109 26.96 -4.63 9.55
N ASN A 110 26.96 -5.38 10.66
CA ASN A 110 26.38 -6.71 10.71
C ASN A 110 24.85 -6.66 10.68
N LEU A 111 24.25 -7.24 9.63
CA LEU A 111 22.81 -7.25 9.40
C LEU A 111 22.03 -7.95 10.52
N GLU A 112 22.58 -9.00 11.14
CA GLU A 112 21.94 -9.69 12.26
C GLU A 112 21.92 -8.85 13.54
N GLU A 113 23.03 -8.17 13.85
CA GLU A 113 23.14 -7.29 15.01
C GLU A 113 22.21 -6.07 14.84
N LYS A 114 22.22 -5.47 13.64
CA LYS A 114 21.31 -4.40 13.27
C LYS A 114 19.84 -4.80 13.41
N PHE A 115 19.47 -6.00 12.97
CA PHE A 115 18.11 -6.52 13.14
C PHE A 115 17.74 -6.70 14.63
N LYS A 116 18.59 -7.39 15.40
CA LYS A 116 18.36 -7.63 16.85
C LYS A 116 18.28 -6.33 17.65
N PHE A 117 19.09 -5.33 17.29
CA PHE A 117 19.10 -3.99 17.88
C PHE A 117 17.83 -3.20 17.56
N LEU A 118 17.41 -3.14 16.29
CA LEU A 118 16.19 -2.43 15.90
C LEU A 118 14.92 -3.11 16.45
N ASP A 119 14.91 -4.44 16.56
CA ASP A 119 13.84 -5.22 17.20
C ASP A 119 13.80 -5.00 18.73
N ALA A 120 14.94 -4.81 19.40
CA ALA A 120 14.98 -4.37 20.80
C ALA A 120 14.42 -2.94 20.96
N CYS A 121 14.86 -1.98 20.13
CA CYS A 121 14.33 -0.62 20.13
C CYS A 121 12.81 -0.58 19.86
N PHE A 122 12.29 -1.44 18.97
CA PHE A 122 10.86 -1.55 18.71
C PHE A 122 10.06 -1.98 19.95
N ARG A 123 10.60 -2.84 20.83
CA ARG A 123 9.94 -3.21 22.10
C ARG A 123 9.86 -2.02 23.06
N ASP A 124 10.97 -1.31 23.23
CA ASP A 124 11.12 -0.24 24.23
C ASP A 124 10.43 1.08 23.87
N PHE A 125 10.31 1.38 22.57
CA PHE A 125 9.68 2.60 22.05
C PHE A 125 8.31 2.36 21.38
N GLN A 126 7.92 1.10 21.13
CA GLN A 126 6.70 0.69 20.40
C GLN A 126 6.53 1.29 18.98
N HIS A 127 7.60 1.90 18.47
CA HIS A 127 7.73 2.58 17.19
C HIS A 127 8.73 1.83 16.32
N SER A 128 8.37 1.59 15.05
CA SER A 128 9.10 0.69 14.14
C SER A 128 9.64 1.48 12.96
N VAL A 129 10.90 1.24 12.59
CA VAL A 129 11.57 1.93 11.48
C VAL A 129 10.93 1.51 10.15
N PRO A 130 10.44 2.45 9.31
CA PRO A 130 9.93 2.12 7.98
C PRO A 130 11.03 1.52 7.10
N ASN A 131 10.72 0.48 6.29
CA ASN A 131 11.69 -0.19 5.41
C ASN A 131 12.50 0.78 4.53
N SER A 132 11.91 1.89 4.11
CA SER A 132 12.58 2.95 3.34
C SER A 132 13.73 3.61 4.09
N GLN A 133 13.66 3.71 5.42
CA GLN A 133 14.64 4.41 6.26
C GLN A 133 15.66 3.48 6.94
N VAL A 134 15.45 2.15 6.91
CA VAL A 134 16.38 1.17 7.50
C VAL A 134 17.81 1.30 6.91
N HIS A 135 17.94 1.79 5.66
CA HIS A 135 19.24 2.02 5.02
C HIS A 135 19.94 3.33 5.46
N GLU A 136 19.17 4.29 5.98
CA GLU A 136 19.66 5.59 6.50
C GLU A 136 20.32 5.42 7.87
N LEU A 137 19.79 4.51 8.70
CA LEU A 137 20.27 4.22 10.05
C LEU A 137 21.55 3.38 10.03
N GLN A 138 22.70 4.00 9.80
CA GLN A 138 23.99 3.31 9.73
C GLN A 138 24.72 3.31 11.08
N SER A 139 24.65 4.41 11.82
CA SER A 139 25.28 4.59 13.13
C SER A 139 24.27 4.56 14.27
N ILE A 140 24.75 4.42 15.51
CA ILE A 140 23.90 4.55 16.70
C ILE A 140 23.41 6.00 16.87
N GLY A 141 24.21 6.99 16.48
CA GLY A 141 23.78 8.40 16.44
C GLY A 141 22.54 8.63 15.56
N ASP A 142 22.48 7.99 14.39
CA ASP A 142 21.31 8.06 13.50
C ASP A 142 20.06 7.47 14.16
N VAL A 143 20.21 6.36 14.90
CA VAL A 143 19.10 5.67 15.57
C VAL A 143 18.59 6.47 16.77
N VAL A 144 19.48 7.09 17.56
CA VAL A 144 19.09 8.02 18.64
C VAL A 144 18.29 9.18 18.05
N LYS A 145 18.83 9.85 17.02
CA LYS A 145 18.18 10.98 16.33
C LYS A 145 16.83 10.61 15.71
N PHE A 146 16.68 9.39 15.19
CA PHE A 146 15.39 8.88 14.71
C PHE A 146 14.37 8.76 15.86
N TYR A 147 14.73 8.14 16.99
CA TYR A 147 13.83 8.01 18.14
C TYR A 147 13.66 9.31 18.97
N GLU A 148 14.47 10.34 18.76
CA GLU A 148 14.22 11.70 19.25
C GLU A 148 13.23 12.48 18.37
N THR A 149 12.98 12.03 17.13
CA THR A 149 12.09 12.72 16.18
C THR A 149 10.62 12.35 16.44
N SER A 150 9.81 13.34 16.83
CA SER A 150 8.37 13.13 17.04
C SER A 150 7.59 12.96 15.73
N VAL A 151 6.55 12.11 15.75
CA VAL A 151 5.67 11.85 14.59
C VAL A 151 4.25 12.26 14.94
N ASN A 152 3.80 13.38 14.38
CA ASN A 152 2.43 13.87 14.55
C ASN A 152 1.52 13.40 13.40
N THR A 153 0.36 12.81 13.73
CA THR A 153 -0.64 12.33 12.78
C THR A 153 -1.86 13.27 12.65
N THR A 154 -1.81 14.47 13.22
CA THR A 154 -2.87 15.48 13.06
C THR A 154 -2.82 16.11 11.67
N VAL A 155 -3.97 16.20 11.00
CA VAL A 155 -4.09 16.88 9.70
C VAL A 155 -3.81 18.38 9.90
N PRO A 156 -3.03 19.07 9.03
CA PRO A 156 -2.70 20.48 9.22
C PRO A 156 -3.92 21.41 9.41
N TYR A 157 -5.03 21.13 8.71
CA TYR A 157 -6.28 21.85 8.87
C TYR A 157 -6.98 21.62 10.23
N ASP A 158 -6.81 20.44 10.84
CA ASP A 158 -7.31 20.18 12.19
C ASP A 158 -6.35 20.73 13.26
N ALA A 159 -5.06 20.86 12.97
CA ALA A 159 -4.10 21.56 13.83
C ALA A 159 -4.38 23.08 13.89
N LEU A 160 -4.74 23.71 12.77
CA LEU A 160 -5.09 25.13 12.70
C LEU A 160 -6.29 25.51 13.60
N LYS A 161 -7.20 24.57 13.88
CA LYS A 161 -8.37 24.78 14.78
C LYS A 161 -7.97 25.04 16.22
N ASN A 162 -6.84 24.47 16.64
CA ASN A 162 -6.31 24.54 18.00
C ASN A 162 -5.19 25.59 18.11
N ALA A 163 -4.76 26.19 17.00
CA ALA A 163 -3.73 27.22 16.97
C ALA A 163 -4.31 28.59 17.35
N LYS A 164 -3.52 29.43 18.03
CA LYS A 164 -3.89 30.83 18.26
C LYS A 164 -3.75 31.61 16.94
N LEU A 165 -4.84 31.73 16.19
CA LEU A 165 -4.91 32.54 14.98
C LEU A 165 -4.75 34.05 15.29
N PRO A 166 -4.18 34.86 14.38
CA PRO A 166 -4.28 36.32 14.42
C PRO A 166 -5.73 36.80 14.41
N GLU A 167 -6.02 37.93 15.06
CA GLU A 167 -7.39 38.46 15.23
C GLU A 167 -8.08 38.79 13.89
N ASN A 168 -7.32 39.11 12.84
CA ASN A 168 -7.81 39.36 11.49
C ASN A 168 -7.96 38.09 10.62
N LEU A 169 -7.68 36.89 11.14
CA LEU A 169 -7.76 35.62 10.41
C LEU A 169 -8.87 34.72 10.96
N HIS A 170 -10.00 34.70 10.25
CA HIS A 170 -11.12 33.81 10.58
C HIS A 170 -11.18 32.65 9.58
N ILE A 171 -11.01 31.42 10.07
CA ILE A 171 -11.11 30.20 9.26
C ILE A 171 -12.48 29.56 9.48
N GLN A 172 -13.23 29.35 8.40
CA GLN A 172 -14.45 28.54 8.43
C GLN A 172 -14.05 27.05 8.47
N HIS A 173 -14.43 26.37 9.55
CA HIS A 173 -13.99 25.00 9.87
C HIS A 173 -14.91 23.89 9.36
N ASP A 174 -16.10 24.26 8.93
CA ASP A 174 -17.11 23.38 8.37
C ASP A 174 -17.58 23.89 7.01
N TYR A 175 -17.92 22.95 6.12
CA TYR A 175 -18.38 23.25 4.77
C TYR A 175 -19.82 23.75 4.81
N LEU A 176 -19.98 25.07 4.93
CA LEU A 176 -21.26 25.74 4.69
C LEU A 176 -21.68 25.55 3.23
N ARG A 177 -22.97 25.26 3.03
CA ARG A 177 -23.61 25.17 1.72
C ARG A 177 -24.69 26.23 1.67
N PHE A 178 -24.67 27.07 0.64
CA PHE A 178 -25.73 28.04 0.42
C PHE A 178 -27.09 27.36 0.25
N ASN A 179 -28.05 27.78 1.06
CA ASN A 179 -29.45 27.38 1.02
C ASN A 179 -30.30 28.67 1.13
N PRO A 180 -31.02 29.09 0.08
CA PRO A 180 -31.69 30.40 0.03
C PRO A 180 -32.83 30.55 1.03
N ASP A 181 -33.35 29.44 1.57
CA ASP A 181 -34.44 29.47 2.56
C ASP A 181 -33.91 29.72 3.99
N THR A 182 -32.60 29.55 4.23
CA THR A 182 -31.97 29.68 5.56
C THR A 182 -30.83 30.71 5.63
N ASP A 183 -30.17 30.98 4.50
CA ASP A 183 -29.02 31.89 4.42
C ASP A 183 -29.47 33.29 4.00
N SER A 184 -29.46 34.23 4.95
CA SER A 184 -29.87 35.62 4.74
C SER A 184 -28.76 36.52 4.19
N MET A 185 -27.53 36.01 4.04
CA MET A 185 -26.44 36.81 3.47
C MET A 185 -26.77 37.23 2.03
N PHE A 186 -26.41 38.47 1.67
CA PHE A 186 -26.70 39.07 0.37
C PHE A 186 -28.19 38.99 -0.03
N ASN A 187 -29.10 39.07 0.95
CA ASN A 187 -30.56 38.95 0.77
C ASN A 187 -30.99 37.61 0.12
N GLY A 188 -30.25 36.52 0.37
CA GLY A 188 -30.51 35.22 -0.24
C GLY A 188 -30.17 35.16 -1.75
N GLN A 189 -29.41 36.12 -2.26
CA GLN A 189 -28.95 36.12 -3.65
C GLN A 189 -27.62 35.37 -3.78
N THR A 190 -27.61 34.36 -4.64
CA THR A 190 -26.42 33.55 -4.96
C THR A 190 -25.91 33.85 -6.35
N ALA A 191 -24.59 33.74 -6.55
CA ALA A 191 -23.94 33.87 -7.86
C ALA A 191 -24.38 32.80 -8.88
N PHE A 192 -25.05 31.73 -8.43
CA PHE A 192 -25.51 30.62 -9.28
C PHE A 192 -27.05 30.44 -9.17
N PRO A 193 -27.86 31.42 -9.62
CA PRO A 193 -29.31 31.34 -9.56
C PRO A 193 -29.84 30.15 -10.39
N LYS A 194 -30.95 29.55 -9.93
CA LYS A 194 -31.55 28.31 -10.48
C LYS A 194 -30.65 27.04 -10.43
N SER A 195 -29.44 27.09 -9.87
CA SER A 195 -28.63 25.88 -9.62
C SER A 195 -29.11 25.11 -8.38
N SER A 196 -28.89 23.78 -8.33
CA SER A 196 -29.30 22.94 -7.20
C SER A 196 -28.10 22.40 -6.42
N THR A 197 -28.09 22.61 -5.11
CA THR A 197 -26.99 22.26 -4.20
C THR A 197 -27.16 20.83 -3.67
N LEU A 198 -27.20 19.85 -4.58
CA LEU A 198 -27.51 18.46 -4.23
C LEU A 198 -26.41 17.80 -3.38
N VAL A 199 -26.80 16.97 -2.40
CA VAL A 199 -25.90 16.17 -1.56
C VAL A 199 -26.03 14.71 -1.96
N THR A 200 -25.23 14.29 -2.94
CA THR A 200 -25.30 12.95 -3.57
C THR A 200 -24.65 11.84 -2.73
N GLY A 201 -23.58 12.16 -1.98
CA GLY A 201 -22.84 11.18 -1.19
C GLY A 201 -23.59 10.77 0.07
N LEU A 202 -23.91 9.47 0.20
CA LEU A 202 -24.65 8.89 1.35
C LEU A 202 -24.14 9.37 2.71
N LYS A 203 -22.81 9.36 2.91
CA LYS A 203 -22.12 9.84 4.13
C LYS A 203 -22.44 11.29 4.51
N TYR A 204 -22.68 12.15 3.52
CA TYR A 204 -22.87 13.58 3.70
C TYR A 204 -24.35 14.00 3.69
N ARG A 205 -25.24 13.15 3.16
CA ARG A 205 -26.68 13.41 3.02
C ARG A 205 -27.40 13.65 4.36
N GLY A 206 -26.84 13.15 5.46
CA GLY A 206 -27.32 13.41 6.83
C GLY A 206 -26.50 14.44 7.62
N LYS A 207 -25.42 15.00 7.06
CA LYS A 207 -24.65 16.09 7.68
C LYS A 207 -24.98 17.45 7.08
N TYR A 208 -25.18 17.52 5.77
CA TYR A 208 -25.50 18.75 5.07
C TYR A 208 -26.85 18.62 4.38
N GLU A 209 -27.66 19.67 4.48
CA GLU A 209 -28.89 19.79 3.71
C GLU A 209 -28.58 20.01 2.23
N GLY A 210 -29.51 19.58 1.37
CA GLY A 210 -29.39 19.73 -0.08
C GLY A 210 -30.57 20.51 -0.64
N TYR A 211 -30.28 21.65 -1.28
CA TYR A 211 -31.30 22.50 -1.88
C TYR A 211 -31.60 22.11 -3.34
N ASN A 212 -32.87 22.10 -3.73
CA ASN A 212 -33.32 21.80 -5.09
C ASN A 212 -34.05 23.00 -5.70
N ALA A 213 -33.35 23.79 -6.52
CA ALA A 213 -33.91 24.98 -7.12
C ALA A 213 -35.03 24.70 -8.12
N LYS A 214 -36.04 25.57 -8.13
CA LYS A 214 -37.14 25.56 -9.09
C LYS A 214 -36.62 25.88 -10.50
N ARG A 215 -36.42 24.83 -11.30
CA ARG A 215 -36.09 24.93 -12.73
C ARG A 215 -37.34 25.19 -13.57
N SER A 216 -37.98 26.35 -13.35
CA SER A 216 -38.93 26.87 -14.31
C SER A 216 -38.21 27.41 -15.55
N TRP A 217 -38.65 26.93 -16.71
CA TRP A 217 -38.45 27.59 -17.99
C TRP A 217 -39.28 28.89 -18.01
N PRO A 218 -38.82 29.97 -18.67
CA PRO A 218 -39.67 31.12 -18.98
C PRO A 218 -40.77 30.74 -20.01
#